data_AF-A0A7S0IU18-F1
#
_entry.id   AF-A0A7S0IU18-F1
#
_cell.length_a   1.000
_cell.length_b   1.000
_cell.length_c   1.000
_cell.angle_alpha   90.00
_cell.angle_beta   90.00
_cell.angle_gamma   90.00
#
_symmetry.space_group_name_H-M   'P 1'
#
loop_
_entity.id
_entity.type
_entity.pdbx_description
1 polymer ?
#
loop_
_entity_poly.entity_id
_entity_poly.type
_entity_poly.pdbx_seq_one_letter_code
_entity_poly.pdbx_strand_id
1 'polypeptide(L)'
;RLSRQFSGRFDGGAAAPLGCLLFSCNGRGRGMYREANHDSRAIAEAVGAEVPIAGFFGNGEVGPLGVKGLSRKAEDAGECKTYLHGFTSVMAFMYDTTPRPPPAAAD
;
A
#
# COMPACT_ATOMS: atom_id res chain seq x y z
N ARG A 1 -7.42 -6.60 8.34
CA ARG A 1 -6.04 -6.82 8.85
C ARG A 1 -5.05 -5.85 8.17
N LEU A 2 -5.10 -5.63 6.85
CA LEU A 2 -4.45 -4.49 6.16
C LEU A 2 -4.92 -3.10 6.60
N SER A 3 -6.22 -2.94 6.84
CA SER A 3 -6.85 -1.64 7.15
C SER A 3 -6.36 -0.98 8.44
N ARG A 4 -5.57 -1.70 9.27
CA ARG A 4 -4.90 -1.15 10.46
C ARG A 4 -3.46 -0.70 10.20
N GLN A 5 -2.82 -1.17 9.13
CA GLN A 5 -1.43 -0.86 8.80
C GLN A 5 -1.29 0.11 7.62
N PHE A 6 -2.26 0.09 6.69
CA PHE A 6 -2.19 0.88 5.47
C PHE A 6 -3.55 1.53 5.16
N SER A 7 -3.52 2.79 4.77
CA SER A 7 -4.67 3.51 4.21
C SER A 7 -4.68 3.35 2.69
N GLY A 8 -5.85 3.06 2.10
CA GLY A 8 -5.98 2.94 0.65
C GLY A 8 -7.20 2.13 0.20
N ARG A 9 -7.54 2.25 -1.09
CA ARG A 9 -8.46 1.34 -1.78
C ARG A 9 -7.66 0.12 -2.23
N PHE A 10 -8.06 -1.05 -1.74
CA PHE A 10 -7.43 -2.35 -2.05
C PHE A 10 -8.35 -3.26 -2.87
N ASP A 11 -9.51 -2.73 -3.27
CA ASP A 11 -10.61 -3.42 -3.93
C ASP A 11 -10.47 -3.28 -5.46
N GLY A 12 -9.40 -3.81 -6.06
CA GLY A 12 -9.27 -3.95 -7.51
C GLY A 12 -10.36 -4.83 -8.19
N GLY A 13 -11.56 -4.90 -7.62
CA GLY A 13 -12.62 -5.86 -7.91
C GLY A 13 -12.33 -7.23 -7.27
N ALA A 14 -13.00 -8.25 -7.79
CA ALA A 14 -12.71 -9.66 -7.52
C ALA A 14 -11.49 -10.17 -8.30
N ALA A 15 -10.62 -9.28 -8.82
CA ALA A 15 -9.46 -9.63 -9.61
C ALA A 15 -8.20 -9.71 -8.73
N ALA A 16 -7.37 -10.72 -8.95
CA ALA A 16 -6.05 -10.78 -8.34
C ALA A 16 -5.14 -9.69 -8.94
N PRO A 17 -4.26 -9.05 -8.15
CA PRO A 17 -3.31 -8.08 -8.67
C PRO A 17 -2.29 -8.76 -9.59
N LEU A 18 -1.95 -8.10 -10.69
CA LEU A 18 -0.90 -8.51 -11.62
C LEU A 18 0.50 -8.31 -11.01
N GLY A 19 0.63 -7.35 -10.10
CA GLY A 19 1.88 -6.98 -9.46
C GLY A 19 1.70 -5.84 -8.47
N CYS A 20 2.74 -5.60 -7.67
CA CYS A 20 2.78 -4.51 -6.71
C CYS A 20 4.10 -3.72 -6.83
N LEU A 21 4.00 -2.40 -6.80
CA LEU A 21 5.15 -1.53 -6.57
C LEU A 21 5.24 -1.23 -5.07
N LEU A 22 6.39 -1.53 -4.45
CA LEU A 22 6.64 -1.31 -3.03
C LEU A 22 7.85 -0.40 -2.83
N PHE A 23 7.63 0.76 -2.22
CA PHE A 23 8.66 1.72 -1.86
C PHE A 23 8.75 1.79 -0.34
N SER A 24 9.87 1.35 0.22
CA SER A 24 10.04 1.22 1.67
C SER A 24 11.17 2.07 2.19
N CYS A 25 10.94 2.80 3.27
CA CYS A 25 12.02 3.54 3.92
C CYS A 25 13.01 2.59 4.60
N ASN A 26 14.29 2.95 4.61
CA ASN A 26 15.39 2.21 5.27
C ASN A 26 15.17 2.02 6.78
N GLY A 27 14.32 2.83 7.42
CA GLY A 27 13.95 2.65 8.82
C GLY A 27 13.09 1.41 9.08
N ARG A 28 12.49 0.82 8.04
CA ARG A 28 11.66 -0.41 8.16
C ARG A 28 12.51 -1.69 8.10
N GLY A 29 11.85 -2.84 8.05
CA GLY A 29 12.52 -4.15 8.02
C GLY A 29 12.98 -4.62 9.40
N ARG A 30 14.11 -5.33 9.47
CA ARG A 30 14.54 -6.04 10.69
C ARG A 30 14.72 -5.13 11.90
N GLY A 31 15.16 -3.89 11.72
CA GLY A 31 15.31 -2.93 12.83
C GLY A 31 13.98 -2.60 13.52
N MET A 32 12.91 -2.49 12.73
CA MET A 32 11.58 -2.14 13.21
C MET A 32 10.75 -3.36 13.61
N TYR A 33 10.76 -4.41 12.79
CA TYR A 33 9.89 -5.58 12.92
C TYR A 33 10.56 -6.79 13.55
N ARG A 34 11.89 -6.76 13.75
CA ARG A 34 12.73 -7.91 14.12
C ARG A 34 12.69 -9.08 13.11
N GLU A 35 12.11 -8.84 11.94
CA GLU A 35 11.88 -9.82 10.88
C GLU A 35 12.23 -9.22 9.51
N ALA A 36 12.77 -10.05 8.60
CA ALA A 36 12.99 -9.65 7.21
C ALA A 36 11.69 -9.79 6.39
N ASN A 37 11.59 -9.06 5.28
CA ASN A 37 10.48 -9.20 4.32
C ASN A 37 9.08 -8.99 4.92
N HIS A 38 8.98 -8.22 6.02
CA HIS A 38 7.71 -7.98 6.71
C HIS A 38 6.64 -7.42 5.76
N ASP A 39 7.01 -6.46 4.91
CA ASP A 39 6.07 -5.78 4.03
C ASP A 39 5.60 -6.62 2.86
N SER A 40 6.51 -7.34 2.18
CA SER A 40 6.13 -8.24 1.10
C SER A 40 5.26 -9.40 1.62
N ARG A 41 5.54 -9.91 2.83
CA ARG A 41 4.69 -10.91 3.48
C ARG A 41 3.32 -10.35 3.86
N ALA A 42 3.28 -9.14 4.41
CA ALA A 42 2.01 -8.48 4.72
C ALA A 42 1.16 -8.28 3.47
N ILE A 43 1.77 -7.99 2.31
CA ILE A 43 1.11 -7.91 1.00
C ILE A 43 0.58 -9.27 0.55
N ALA A 44 1.37 -10.35 0.67
CA ALA A 44 0.93 -11.69 0.29
C ALA A 44 -0.24 -12.19 1.16
N GLU A 45 -0.15 -12.01 2.48
CA GLU A 45 -1.23 -12.37 3.43
C GLU A 45 -2.51 -11.57 3.17
N ALA A 46 -2.34 -10.31 2.80
CA ALA A 46 -3.42 -9.40 2.48
C ALA A 46 -4.20 -9.79 1.22
N VAL A 47 -3.47 -10.13 0.16
CA VAL A 47 -4.03 -10.49 -1.14
C VAL A 47 -4.50 -11.95 -1.14
N GLY A 48 -3.95 -12.80 -0.26
CA GLY A 48 -4.22 -14.23 -0.21
C GLY A 48 -3.42 -15.04 -1.23
N ALA A 49 -2.44 -14.43 -1.89
CA ALA A 49 -1.55 -15.07 -2.85
C ALA A 49 -0.22 -14.31 -2.95
N GLU A 50 0.83 -14.97 -3.43
CA GLU A 50 2.09 -14.32 -3.79
C GLU A 50 1.87 -13.35 -4.97
N VAL A 51 2.47 -12.17 -4.88
CA VAL A 51 2.37 -11.11 -5.90
C VAL A 51 3.77 -10.73 -6.34
N PRO A 52 4.06 -10.63 -7.66
CA PRO A 52 5.32 -10.05 -8.12
C PRO A 52 5.49 -8.63 -7.59
N ILE A 53 6.55 -8.41 -6.83
CA ILE A 53 6.85 -7.10 -6.23
C ILE A 53 8.11 -6.52 -6.88
N ALA A 54 8.01 -5.27 -7.30
CA ALA A 54 9.16 -4.45 -7.71
C ALA A 54 9.18 -3.15 -6.90
N GLY A 55 10.33 -2.48 -6.87
CA GLY A 55 10.46 -1.21 -6.16
C GLY A 55 11.88 -0.98 -5.66
N PHE A 56 12.02 -0.12 -4.66
CA PHE A 56 13.31 0.22 -4.08
C PHE A 56 13.18 0.67 -2.61
N PHE A 57 14.32 0.70 -1.92
CA PHE A 57 14.43 1.28 -0.60
C PHE A 57 14.83 2.76 -0.67
N GLY A 58 14.16 3.60 0.12
CA GLY A 58 14.40 5.04 0.18
C GLY A 58 14.89 5.50 1.56
N ASN A 59 15.47 6.69 1.66
CA ASN A 59 15.94 7.26 2.93
C ASN A 59 14.88 8.10 3.67
N GLY A 60 13.61 7.91 3.34
CA GLY A 60 12.49 8.65 3.91
C GLY A 60 11.61 9.32 2.85
N GLU A 61 10.46 9.81 3.29
CA GLU A 61 9.53 10.64 2.52
C GLU A 61 9.46 12.04 3.13
N VAL A 62 9.38 13.08 2.30
CA VAL A 62 9.16 14.46 2.75
C VAL A 62 7.73 14.86 2.44
N GLY A 63 6.93 15.16 3.47
CA GLY A 63 5.53 15.51 3.28
C GLY A 63 4.83 15.93 4.58
N PRO A 64 3.61 16.49 4.50
CA PRO A 64 2.84 16.82 5.69
C PRO A 64 2.45 15.56 6.47
N LEU A 65 2.29 15.68 7.79
CA LEU A 65 1.67 14.61 8.57
C LEU A 65 0.15 14.62 8.34
N GLY A 66 -0.39 13.46 7.94
CA GLY A 66 -1.82 13.28 7.66
C GLY A 66 -2.20 13.54 6.20
N VAL A 67 -2.73 12.52 5.52
CA VAL A 67 -3.20 12.62 4.14
C VAL A 67 -4.51 13.42 4.13
N LYS A 68 -4.47 14.68 3.67
CA LYS A 68 -5.68 15.50 3.46
C LYS A 68 -6.60 14.79 2.44
N GLY A 69 -7.65 14.13 2.96
CA GLY A 69 -8.57 13.29 2.19
C GLY A 69 -9.11 12.08 2.96
N LEU A 70 -8.45 11.68 4.06
CA LEU A 70 -8.90 10.57 4.93
C LEU A 70 -9.24 10.99 6.37
N SER A 71 -8.76 12.15 6.81
CA SER A 71 -9.14 12.78 8.08
C SER A 71 -10.22 13.84 7.81
N ARG A 72 -11.45 13.59 8.29
CA ARG A 72 -12.50 14.62 8.33
C ARG A 72 -11.96 15.84 9.07
N LYS A 73 -12.16 17.01 8.45
CA LYS A 73 -11.79 18.37 8.89
C LYS A 73 -10.38 18.81 8.53
N ALA A 74 -10.22 19.21 7.27
CA ALA A 74 -9.19 20.14 6.82
C ALA A 74 -9.49 21.61 7.23
N GLU A 75 -10.60 21.84 7.94
CA GLU A 75 -11.19 23.15 8.21
C GLU A 75 -10.52 23.86 9.40
N ASP A 76 -9.78 23.12 10.25
CA ASP A 76 -9.00 23.66 11.38
C ASP A 76 -7.50 23.77 11.07
N ALA A 77 -7.10 23.70 9.79
CA ALA A 77 -5.70 23.67 9.40
C ALA A 77 -5.02 25.03 9.60
N GLY A 78 -4.45 25.24 10.79
CA GLY A 78 -3.22 26.02 10.93
C GLY A 78 -2.12 25.50 9.98
N GLU A 79 -0.99 26.21 9.96
CA GLU A 79 0.21 25.97 9.14
C GLU A 79 0.45 24.47 8.81
N CYS A 80 0.43 24.13 7.52
CA CYS A 80 0.66 22.77 7.03
C CYS A 80 2.16 22.43 7.10
N LYS A 81 2.62 21.94 8.25
CA LYS A 81 4.02 21.60 8.48
C LYS A 81 4.43 20.36 7.68
N THR A 82 5.59 20.44 7.05
CA THR A 82 6.23 19.32 6.35
C THR A 82 7.18 18.60 7.31
N TYR A 83 7.21 17.27 7.23
CA TYR A 83 8.04 16.41 8.06
C TYR A 83 8.85 15.45 7.19
N LEU A 84 9.95 14.93 7.75
CA LEU A 84 10.67 13.79 7.18
C LEU A 84 10.16 12.51 7.85
N HIS A 85 9.72 11.55 7.05
CA HIS A 85 9.11 10.30 7.49
C HIS A 85 10.09 9.16 7.21
N GLY A 86 10.71 8.60 8.26
CA GLY A 86 11.75 7.58 8.11
C GLY A 86 11.27 6.13 8.14
N PHE A 87 9.98 5.90 8.42
CA PHE A 87 9.41 4.56 8.67
C PHE A 87 8.18 4.27 7.80
N THR A 88 8.02 4.99 6.70
CA THR A 88 6.87 4.86 5.81
C THR A 88 7.11 3.76 4.77
N SER A 89 6.03 3.16 4.29
CA SER A 89 6.04 2.52 2.98
C SER A 89 4.81 2.90 2.19
N VAL A 90 5.04 3.06 0.90
CA VAL A 90 4.00 3.32 -0.08
C VAL A 90 3.95 2.12 -1.01
N MET A 91 2.74 1.67 -1.30
CA MET A 91 2.52 0.56 -2.22
C MET A 91 1.43 0.91 -3.23
N ALA A 92 1.61 0.44 -4.45
CA ALA A 92 0.63 0.56 -5.52
C ALA A 92 0.38 -0.82 -6.14
N PHE A 93 -0.89 -1.16 -6.36
CA PHE A 93 -1.29 -2.43 -6.96
C PHE A 93 -1.75 -2.22 -8.40
N MET A 94 -1.33 -3.11 -9.29
CA MET A 94 -1.78 -3.13 -10.68
C MET A 94 -2.80 -4.26 -10.85
N TYR A 95 -3.94 -3.95 -11.45
CA TYR A 95 -5.01 -4.90 -11.71
C TYR A 95 -5.35 -4.88 -13.20
N ASP A 96 -5.79 -6.04 -13.71
CA ASP A 96 -6.41 -6.10 -15.02
C ASP A 96 -7.84 -5.53 -14.93
N THR A 97 -8.08 -4.47 -15.69
CA THR A 97 -9.40 -3.80 -15.76
C THR A 97 -10.20 -4.24 -16.98
N THR A 98 -9.70 -5.18 -17.78
CA THR A 98 -10.38 -5.70 -18.94
C THR A 98 -11.72 -6.32 -18.52
N PRO A 99 -12.86 -5.96 -19.15
CA PRO A 99 -14.15 -6.54 -18.82
C PRO A 99 -14.12 -8.06 -18.95
N ARG A 100 -14.46 -8.78 -17.88
CA ARG A 100 -14.59 -10.24 -17.95
C ARG A 100 -15.83 -10.58 -18.78
N PRO A 101 -15.72 -11.47 -19.79
CA PRO A 101 -16.92 -11.97 -20.46
C PRO A 101 -17.83 -12.67 -19.44
N PRO A 102 -19.17 -12.66 -19.65
CA PRO A 102 -20.07 -13.42 -18.81
C PRO A 102 -19.65 -14.89 -18.83
N PRO A 103 -19.86 -15.64 -17.72
CA PRO A 103 -19.61 -17.07 -17.72
C PRO A 103 -20.37 -17.71 -18.89
N ALA A 104 -19.72 -18.64 -19.60
CA ALA A 104 -20.40 -19.42 -20.63
C ALA A 104 -21.65 -20.05 -20.01
N ALA A 105 -22.78 -20.00 -20.73
CA ALA A 105 -23.99 -20.67 -20.28
C ALA A 105 -23.64 -22.14 -20.03
N ALA A 106 -23.96 -22.63 -18.83
CA ALA A 106 -23.85 -24.05 -18.54
C ALA A 106 -24.77 -24.81 -19.51
N ASP A 107 -24.21 -25.81 -20.19
CA ASP A 107 -24.91 -26.72 -21.09
C ASP A 107 -25.74 -27.77 -20.31
#